data_AF-A0A9D4Y3B3-F1
#
_entry.id   AF-A0A9D4Y3B3-F1
#
_cell.length_a   1.000
_cell.length_b   1.000
_cell.length_c   1.000
_cell.angle_alpha   90.00
_cell.angle_beta   90.00
_cell.angle_gamma   90.00
#
_symmetry.space_group_name_H-M   'P 1'
#
loop_
_entity.id
_entity.type
_entity.pdbx_description
1 polymer ?
#
loop_
_entity_poly.entity_id
_entity_poly.type
_entity_poly.pdbx_seq_one_letter_code
_entity_poly.pdbx_strand_id
1 'polypeptide(L)'
;MEYLKKLRHPLLTSKEPNEDPAMEMQDLITMLQSKQYVFWHRRSGNSDIFWTHPGAIHLLNQFPFVLVIGCTYKTNRFRFPLLEIVGVTSTELTFTVAFAFLDSERLDNFTWALQKLRGLFLRDDSISQVIVTDKDPVLMNAIEFVFPDSCILLCRFHMSINVRPKCKKSVSPKETIVNVLDAWSDLINSPDEVEYLERLHHFEVLCENHPIFLEYVKNMWLIPHKEKFVLAWTNRVMHLGNTTTNRVRSIRGTWKSLMHDRSGDMCECWDAMNNMFRLQHCAIRASFERSTYMVQHRHNIPVYDKLRGYVSKNALIHIGLEYDRMSSTDIENFICGCKVRKTYGLPCACELLQYNRTSVVAIPLLVVHIHWRRVKFGDKKDNETDKLEEEDFAQEWDVLVERFRELDIAGKITLKSKVRDLAFSDTTSMCQAPIIEGEGPSTSGKGPYEEDLVHEWDALLKRFRELDIVGKVILKSKVHELVFPDTISTSQPQMMEDECPSISSNNPSIGHESVWERRCHRAAAILRTVLDKQFLLEGTEPDEHLTRALCILQYGTAEGESMEGLAYQRRKKPRSID
;
A
#
# COMPACT_ATOMS: atom_id res chain seq x y z
N MET A 1 43.38 -13.68 -10.83
CA MET A 1 42.05 -13.49 -10.21
C MET A 1 41.24 -12.61 -11.15
N GLU A 2 40.63 -13.23 -12.16
CA GLU A 2 39.63 -12.58 -13.01
C GLU A 2 38.48 -12.13 -12.13
N TYR A 3 38.28 -10.82 -12.07
CA TYR A 3 37.06 -10.20 -11.59
C TYR A 3 35.92 -10.83 -12.39
N LEU A 4 35.00 -11.56 -11.74
CA LEU A 4 33.74 -11.95 -12.36
C LEU A 4 33.07 -10.67 -12.85
N LYS A 5 33.22 -10.33 -14.14
CA LYS A 5 32.45 -9.25 -14.77
C LYS A 5 30.99 -9.60 -14.49
N LYS A 6 30.30 -8.79 -13.69
CA LYS A 6 28.84 -8.91 -13.50
C LYS A 6 28.22 -8.85 -14.90
N LEU A 7 27.79 -10.00 -15.40
CA LEU A 7 27.05 -10.08 -16.65
C LEU A 7 25.75 -9.31 -16.44
N ARG A 8 25.46 -8.38 -17.35
CA ARG A 8 24.21 -7.63 -17.35
C ARG A 8 23.00 -8.54 -17.51
N HIS A 9 21.83 -8.02 -17.11
CA HIS A 9 20.58 -8.76 -17.20
C HIS A 9 20.33 -9.27 -18.64
N PRO A 10 19.89 -10.52 -18.86
CA PRO A 10 19.74 -11.13 -20.19
C PRO A 10 18.81 -10.39 -21.16
N LEU A 11 17.94 -9.51 -20.65
CA LEU A 11 17.04 -8.68 -21.47
C LEU A 11 17.73 -7.44 -22.06
N LEU A 12 18.98 -7.15 -21.68
CA LEU A 12 19.73 -5.99 -22.14
C LEU A 12 20.73 -6.39 -23.23
N THR A 13 20.86 -5.56 -24.26
CA THR A 13 21.74 -5.80 -25.41
C THR A 13 23.22 -5.51 -25.09
N SER A 14 23.50 -4.59 -24.17
CA SER A 14 24.85 -4.27 -23.70
C SER A 14 25.33 -5.26 -22.63
N LYS A 15 26.59 -5.71 -22.75
CA LYS A 15 27.23 -6.63 -21.80
C LYS A 15 27.99 -5.92 -20.66
N GLU A 16 28.10 -4.58 -20.69
CA GLU A 16 28.79 -3.80 -19.65
C GLU A 16 27.78 -2.94 -18.84
N PRO A 17 27.96 -2.81 -17.50
CA PRO A 17 27.11 -1.96 -16.67
C PRO A 17 27.21 -0.49 -17.07
N ASN A 18 26.08 0.20 -17.26
CA ASN A 18 26.09 1.64 -17.56
C ASN A 18 26.60 2.44 -16.38
N GLU A 19 27.54 3.37 -16.53
CA GLU A 19 27.99 4.21 -15.41
C GLU A 19 27.14 5.48 -15.23
N ASP A 20 26.31 5.81 -16.23
CA ASP A 20 25.39 6.95 -16.23
C ASP A 20 24.00 6.54 -15.69
N PRO A 21 23.49 7.20 -14.63
CA PRO A 21 22.13 6.99 -14.13
C PRO A 21 21.03 7.11 -15.19
N ALA A 22 21.20 8.01 -16.16
CA ALA A 22 20.21 8.21 -17.21
C ALA A 22 20.14 7.03 -18.18
N MET A 23 21.31 6.46 -18.51
CA MET A 23 21.38 5.26 -19.33
C MET A 23 20.84 4.04 -18.58
N GLU A 24 21.12 3.93 -17.27
CA GLU A 24 20.55 2.85 -16.46
C GLU A 24 19.02 2.92 -16.35
N MET A 25 18.47 4.13 -16.20
CA MET A 25 17.01 4.32 -16.21
C MET A 25 16.40 3.87 -17.55
N GLN A 26 17.10 4.08 -18.66
CA GLN A 26 16.65 3.60 -19.97
C GLN A 26 16.65 2.06 -20.07
N ASP A 27 17.60 1.39 -19.44
CA ASP A 27 17.59 -0.08 -19.35
C ASP A 27 16.43 -0.58 -18.50
N LEU A 28 16.17 0.07 -17.36
CA LEU A 28 15.00 -0.24 -16.53
C LEU A 28 13.71 -0.07 -17.33
N ILE A 29 13.56 1.02 -18.08
CA ILE A 29 12.41 1.23 -18.98
C ILE A 29 12.28 0.09 -19.99
N THR A 30 13.40 -0.33 -20.60
CA THR A 30 13.41 -1.46 -21.55
C THR A 30 12.93 -2.75 -20.90
N MET A 31 13.37 -3.02 -19.66
CA MET A 31 12.94 -4.19 -18.88
C MET A 31 11.45 -4.12 -18.52
N LEU A 32 10.97 -2.97 -18.08
CA LEU A 32 9.55 -2.72 -17.77
C LEU A 32 8.66 -2.95 -19.00
N GLN A 33 9.04 -2.41 -20.16
CA GLN A 33 8.34 -2.61 -21.42
C GLN A 33 8.30 -4.08 -21.82
N SER A 34 9.44 -4.78 -21.75
CA SER A 34 9.55 -6.20 -22.12
C SER A 34 8.67 -7.13 -21.26
N LYS A 35 8.34 -6.72 -20.03
CA LYS A 35 7.47 -7.44 -19.09
C LYS A 35 6.09 -6.81 -18.94
N GLN A 36 5.74 -5.86 -19.81
CA GLN A 36 4.42 -5.21 -19.84
C GLN A 36 4.02 -4.58 -18.50
N TYR A 37 4.98 -3.99 -17.79
CA TYR A 37 4.68 -3.16 -16.62
C TYR A 37 4.01 -1.86 -17.07
N VAL A 38 3.18 -1.30 -16.19
CA VAL A 38 2.69 0.07 -16.34
C VAL A 38 3.66 1.00 -15.63
N PHE A 39 4.15 2.02 -16.33
CA PHE A 39 5.14 2.94 -15.79
C PHE A 39 5.01 4.35 -16.37
N TRP A 40 5.53 5.31 -15.61
CA TRP A 40 5.66 6.71 -16.00
C TRP A 40 7.08 7.17 -15.63
N HIS A 41 7.64 8.07 -16.43
CA HIS A 41 8.91 8.71 -16.12
C HIS A 41 8.87 10.19 -16.54
N ARG A 42 9.67 11.03 -15.90
CA ARG A 42 9.90 12.42 -16.33
C ARG A 42 11.38 12.76 -16.30
N ARG A 43 11.79 13.69 -17.17
CA ARG A 43 13.18 14.14 -17.34
C ARG A 43 13.35 15.67 -17.29
N SER A 44 12.26 16.43 -17.15
CA SER A 44 12.30 17.90 -17.08
C SER A 44 12.74 18.34 -15.68
N GLY A 45 14.06 18.49 -15.47
CA GLY A 45 14.67 18.92 -14.20
C GLY A 45 14.87 17.79 -13.18
N ASN A 46 14.00 16.78 -13.18
CA ASN A 46 14.07 15.61 -12.29
C ASN A 46 14.11 14.31 -13.11
N SER A 47 14.81 13.29 -12.62
CA SER A 47 14.85 11.94 -13.22
C SER A 47 14.06 10.98 -12.35
N ASP A 48 12.74 11.08 -12.39
CA ASP A 48 11.84 10.22 -11.60
C ASP A 48 11.23 9.12 -12.49
N ILE A 49 11.06 7.92 -11.93
CA ILE A 49 10.36 6.81 -12.58
C ILE A 49 9.48 6.08 -11.56
N PHE A 50 8.22 5.87 -11.93
CA PHE A 50 7.21 5.13 -11.16
C PHE A 50 6.75 3.94 -11.98
N TRP A 51 6.60 2.76 -11.36
CA TRP A 51 6.09 1.57 -12.05
C TRP A 51 5.27 0.65 -11.15
N THR A 52 4.38 -0.10 -11.78
CA THR A 52 3.51 -1.10 -11.14
C THR A 52 3.32 -2.32 -12.03
N HIS A 53 3.18 -3.48 -11.41
CA HIS A 53 2.88 -4.73 -12.10
C HIS A 53 1.37 -4.81 -12.41
N PRO A 54 0.92 -5.30 -13.58
CA PRO A 54 -0.51 -5.41 -13.93
C PRO A 54 -1.40 -6.10 -12.87
N GLY A 55 -0.93 -7.23 -12.32
CA GLY A 55 -1.58 -7.91 -11.19
C GLY A 55 -1.66 -7.10 -9.87
N ALA A 56 -0.76 -6.15 -9.65
CA ALA A 56 -0.82 -5.25 -8.49
C ALA A 56 -1.92 -4.20 -8.64
N ILE A 57 -2.21 -3.75 -9.86
CA ILE A 57 -3.35 -2.87 -10.17
C ILE A 57 -4.67 -3.57 -9.83
N HIS A 58 -4.80 -4.85 -10.20
CA HIS A 58 -5.95 -5.68 -9.83
C HIS A 58 -6.11 -5.74 -8.29
N LEU A 59 -5.02 -6.07 -7.59
CA LEU A 59 -5.05 -6.16 -6.13
C LEU A 59 -5.36 -4.82 -5.46
N LEU A 60 -4.85 -3.70 -5.99
CA LEU A 60 -5.12 -2.37 -5.44
C LEU A 60 -6.62 -2.04 -5.50
N ASN A 61 -7.24 -2.18 -6.67
CA ASN A 61 -8.66 -1.88 -6.84
C ASN A 61 -9.56 -2.89 -6.11
N GLN A 62 -9.05 -4.10 -5.84
CA GLN A 62 -9.75 -5.07 -5.03
C GLN A 62 -9.57 -4.85 -3.52
N PHE A 63 -8.44 -4.32 -3.07
CA PHE A 63 -8.15 -4.06 -1.66
C PHE A 63 -7.68 -2.61 -1.44
N PRO A 64 -8.53 -1.61 -1.75
CA PRO A 64 -8.09 -0.22 -1.73
C PRO A 64 -7.98 0.37 -0.33
N PHE A 65 -8.50 -0.27 0.71
CA PHE A 65 -8.82 0.39 1.99
C PHE A 65 -7.62 0.94 2.77
N VAL A 66 -6.48 0.26 2.73
CA VAL A 66 -5.29 0.61 3.53
C VAL A 66 -4.05 0.52 2.67
N LEU A 67 -3.32 1.63 2.57
CA LEU A 67 -1.97 1.68 2.01
C LEU A 67 -0.95 1.93 3.11
N VAL A 68 0.24 1.37 2.91
CA VAL A 68 1.41 1.64 3.73
C VAL A 68 2.50 2.15 2.80
N ILE A 69 2.97 3.37 3.04
CA ILE A 69 3.90 4.08 2.18
C ILE A 69 5.17 4.38 2.98
N GLY A 70 6.33 4.03 2.41
CA GLY A 70 7.61 4.36 3.03
C GLY A 70 8.70 4.61 2.00
N CYS A 71 9.46 5.69 2.20
CA CYS A 71 10.64 6.01 1.41
C CYS A 71 11.91 5.49 2.11
N THR A 72 12.94 5.13 1.34
CA THR A 72 14.27 4.88 1.87
C THR A 72 15.35 5.50 0.99
N TYR A 73 16.35 6.07 1.65
CA TYR A 73 17.52 6.65 1.00
C TYR A 73 18.57 5.59 0.62
N LYS A 74 19.41 5.87 -0.39
CA LYS A 74 20.58 5.04 -0.80
C LYS A 74 20.25 3.59 -1.16
N THR A 75 19.17 3.33 -1.89
CA THR A 75 18.77 1.95 -2.22
C THR A 75 19.48 1.33 -3.40
N ASN A 76 20.02 2.13 -4.32
CA ASN A 76 20.77 1.69 -5.48
C ASN A 76 22.15 2.39 -5.53
N ARG A 77 23.02 1.94 -6.43
CA ARG A 77 24.36 2.51 -6.62
C ARG A 77 24.38 4.03 -6.88
N PHE A 78 23.31 4.55 -7.48
CA PHE A 78 23.15 5.97 -7.79
C PHE A 78 22.45 6.78 -6.69
N ARG A 79 22.13 6.13 -5.57
CA ARG A 79 21.58 6.73 -4.35
C ARG A 79 20.20 7.40 -4.52
N PHE A 80 19.45 7.08 -5.58
CA PHE A 80 18.07 7.56 -5.72
C PHE A 80 17.23 7.07 -4.53
N PRO A 81 16.45 7.95 -3.88
CA PRO A 81 15.37 7.55 -3.00
C PRO A 81 14.44 6.53 -3.67
N LEU A 82 14.05 5.51 -2.92
CA LEU A 82 13.07 4.53 -3.36
C LEU A 82 11.81 4.63 -2.50
N LEU A 83 10.75 5.11 -3.12
CA LEU A 83 9.40 5.09 -2.57
C LEU A 83 8.78 3.71 -2.80
N GLU A 84 8.30 3.08 -1.74
CA GLU A 84 7.61 1.79 -1.79
C GLU A 84 6.19 1.93 -1.25
N ILE A 85 5.23 1.42 -2.01
CA ILE A 85 3.80 1.46 -1.67
C ILE A 85 3.29 0.03 -1.61
N VAL A 86 2.65 -0.34 -0.50
CA VAL A 86 2.11 -1.69 -0.30
C VAL A 86 0.68 -1.63 0.24
N GLY A 87 -0.12 -2.63 -0.09
CA GLY A 87 -1.48 -2.83 0.42
C GLY A 87 -1.61 -4.12 1.22
N VAL A 88 -2.81 -4.38 1.74
CA VAL A 88 -3.12 -5.57 2.56
C VAL A 88 -4.36 -6.25 2.03
N THR A 89 -4.31 -7.57 1.84
CA THR A 89 -5.45 -8.37 1.39
C THR A 89 -6.37 -8.80 2.54
N SER A 90 -7.52 -9.38 2.20
CA SER A 90 -8.45 -9.99 3.17
C SER A 90 -7.85 -11.11 4.01
N THR A 91 -6.75 -11.72 3.57
CA THR A 91 -6.02 -12.75 4.33
C THR A 91 -4.82 -12.16 5.06
N GLU A 92 -4.80 -10.84 5.22
CA GLU A 92 -3.75 -10.04 5.86
C GLU A 92 -2.37 -10.17 5.22
N LEU A 93 -2.29 -10.76 4.02
CA LEU A 93 -1.06 -10.79 3.26
C LEU A 93 -0.77 -9.40 2.69
N THR A 94 0.48 -8.99 2.76
CA THR A 94 0.93 -7.76 2.11
C THR A 94 1.16 -8.01 0.62
N PHE A 95 0.71 -7.09 -0.23
CA PHE A 95 1.08 -7.04 -1.64
C PHE A 95 1.73 -5.71 -1.97
N THR A 96 2.73 -5.72 -2.83
CA THR A 96 3.32 -4.49 -3.35
C THR A 96 2.39 -3.87 -4.38
N VAL A 97 2.13 -2.57 -4.27
CA VAL A 97 1.33 -1.81 -5.24
C VAL A 97 2.24 -1.24 -6.32
N ALA A 98 3.26 -0.50 -5.91
CA ALA A 98 4.15 0.20 -6.83
C ALA A 98 5.48 0.55 -6.16
N PHE A 99 6.44 0.88 -7.03
CA PHE A 99 7.74 1.42 -6.68
C PHE A 99 7.96 2.73 -7.43
N ALA A 100 8.77 3.63 -6.84
CA ALA A 100 9.32 4.76 -7.58
C ALA A 100 10.75 5.06 -7.17
N PHE A 101 11.63 5.23 -8.15
CA PHE A 101 12.92 5.89 -7.96
C PHE A 101 12.71 7.38 -8.19
N LEU A 102 13.07 8.18 -7.19
CA LEU A 102 12.95 9.63 -7.21
C LEU A 102 14.34 10.25 -7.26
N ASP A 103 14.55 11.36 -7.96
CA ASP A 103 15.86 12.03 -7.94
C ASP A 103 16.19 12.57 -6.54
N SER A 104 15.17 13.03 -5.82
CA SER A 104 15.30 13.61 -4.48
C SER A 104 14.01 13.49 -3.68
N GLU A 105 14.09 13.75 -2.37
CA GLU A 105 12.97 13.68 -1.41
C GLU A 105 12.29 15.06 -1.26
N ARG A 106 12.03 15.75 -2.37
CA ARG A 106 11.31 17.04 -2.37
C ARG A 106 9.81 16.81 -2.55
N LEU A 107 9.03 17.83 -2.18
CA LEU A 107 7.57 17.81 -2.26
C LEU A 107 7.08 17.47 -3.67
N ASP A 108 7.67 18.07 -4.71
CA ASP A 108 7.33 17.80 -6.10
C ASP A 108 7.60 16.33 -6.50
N ASN A 109 8.73 15.73 -6.09
CA ASN A 109 9.04 14.33 -6.41
C ASN A 109 8.01 13.37 -5.79
N PHE A 110 7.67 13.57 -4.51
CA PHE A 110 6.64 12.75 -3.85
C PHE A 110 5.25 12.99 -4.43
N THR A 111 4.88 14.25 -4.68
CA THR A 111 3.58 14.62 -5.25
C THR A 111 3.39 13.95 -6.61
N TRP A 112 4.39 14.01 -7.49
CA TRP A 112 4.33 13.35 -8.79
C TRP A 112 4.13 11.84 -8.66
N ALA A 113 4.91 11.16 -7.82
CA ALA A 113 4.78 9.72 -7.63
C ALA A 113 3.43 9.32 -7.03
N LEU A 114 2.92 10.10 -6.07
CA LEU A 114 1.62 9.89 -5.45
C LEU A 114 0.46 10.18 -6.41
N GLN A 115 0.59 11.14 -7.33
CA GLN A 115 -0.38 11.35 -8.40
C GLN A 115 -0.44 10.15 -9.35
N LYS A 116 0.71 9.55 -9.70
CA LYS A 116 0.73 8.30 -10.48
C LYS A 116 0.09 7.14 -9.72
N LEU A 117 0.31 7.04 -8.41
CA LEU A 117 -0.42 6.11 -7.55
C LEU A 117 -1.95 6.37 -7.54
N ARG A 118 -2.38 7.63 -7.41
CA ARG A 118 -3.80 8.01 -7.44
C ARG A 118 -4.46 7.60 -8.76
N GLY A 119 -3.75 7.76 -9.88
CA GLY A 119 -4.20 7.32 -11.20
C GLY A 119 -4.40 5.81 -11.35
N LEU A 120 -3.91 4.98 -10.42
CA LEU A 120 -4.13 3.53 -10.44
C LEU A 120 -5.51 3.10 -9.90
N PHE A 121 -6.24 4.00 -9.24
CA PHE A 121 -7.61 3.75 -8.78
C PHE A 121 -8.59 3.99 -9.93
N LEU A 122 -9.44 3.00 -10.20
CA LEU A 122 -10.47 3.12 -11.24
C LEU A 122 -11.54 4.13 -10.85
N ARG A 123 -11.98 4.08 -9.59
CA ARG A 123 -13.06 4.93 -9.07
C ARG A 123 -12.53 5.88 -8.02
N ASP A 124 -13.00 7.11 -8.04
CA ASP A 124 -12.56 8.11 -7.09
C ASP A 124 -13.14 7.85 -5.68
N ASP A 125 -14.30 7.21 -5.59
CA ASP A 125 -14.89 6.73 -4.32
C ASP A 125 -14.17 5.50 -3.73
N SER A 126 -13.26 4.89 -4.51
CA SER A 126 -12.45 3.74 -4.09
C SER A 126 -11.09 4.13 -3.56
N ILE A 127 -10.77 5.42 -3.44
CA ILE A 127 -9.50 5.89 -2.88
C ILE A 127 -9.33 5.38 -1.44
N SER A 128 -8.09 5.05 -1.09
CA SER A 128 -7.73 4.51 0.21
C SER A 128 -8.25 5.36 1.37
N GLN A 129 -8.92 4.72 2.32
CA GLN A 129 -9.42 5.42 3.51
C GLN A 129 -8.30 5.71 4.50
N VAL A 130 -7.28 4.84 4.56
CA VAL A 130 -6.17 4.96 5.52
C VAL A 130 -4.83 4.83 4.80
N ILE A 131 -3.91 5.75 5.10
CA ILE A 131 -2.52 5.70 4.64
C ILE A 131 -1.61 5.69 5.86
N VAL A 132 -0.80 4.65 6.03
CA VAL A 132 0.18 4.52 7.11
C VAL A 132 1.56 4.89 6.58
N THR A 133 2.23 5.84 7.23
CA THR A 133 3.57 6.29 6.81
C THR A 133 4.47 6.63 8.00
N ASP A 134 5.76 6.86 7.71
CA ASP A 134 6.72 7.35 8.71
C ASP A 134 6.52 8.86 8.92
N LYS A 135 7.06 9.43 10.00
CA LYS A 135 6.99 10.88 10.25
C LYS A 135 8.00 11.65 9.38
N ASP A 136 7.75 11.70 8.08
CA ASP A 136 8.47 12.51 7.10
C ASP A 136 7.57 13.69 6.69
N PRO A 137 7.91 14.93 7.07
CA PRO A 137 7.07 16.09 6.78
C PRO A 137 6.79 16.30 5.29
N VAL A 138 7.76 16.03 4.41
CA VAL A 138 7.62 16.26 2.98
C VAL A 138 6.70 15.23 2.35
N LEU A 139 6.89 13.95 2.70
CA LEU A 139 6.01 12.88 2.25
C LEU A 139 4.59 13.03 2.81
N MET A 140 4.45 13.44 4.08
CA MET A 140 3.14 13.69 4.69
C MET A 140 2.40 14.81 3.96
N ASN A 141 3.06 15.94 3.68
CA ASN A 141 2.45 17.05 2.95
C ASN A 141 2.03 16.62 1.53
N ALA A 142 2.85 15.80 0.86
CA ALA A 142 2.51 15.25 -0.45
C ALA A 142 1.28 14.31 -0.38
N ILE A 143 1.18 13.48 0.67
CA ILE A 143 0.01 12.61 0.88
C ILE A 143 -1.24 13.44 1.16
N GLU A 144 -1.17 14.45 2.04
CA GLU A 144 -2.32 15.31 2.35
C GLU A 144 -2.80 16.08 1.12
N PHE A 145 -1.88 16.51 0.25
CA PHE A 145 -2.21 17.19 -1.00
C PHE A 145 -2.87 16.25 -2.02
N VAL A 146 -2.31 15.06 -2.23
CA VAL A 146 -2.81 14.12 -3.26
C VAL A 146 -4.01 13.29 -2.78
N PHE A 147 -4.13 13.04 -1.47
CA PHE A 147 -5.15 12.20 -0.85
C PHE A 147 -5.82 12.92 0.34
N PRO A 148 -6.51 14.04 0.11
CA PRO A 148 -7.04 14.89 1.18
C PRO A 148 -8.09 14.19 2.05
N ASP A 149 -8.83 13.23 1.49
CA ASP A 149 -9.88 12.48 2.20
C ASP A 149 -9.34 11.24 2.95
N SER A 150 -8.05 10.90 2.77
CA SER A 150 -7.44 9.76 3.44
C SER A 150 -6.98 10.13 4.85
N CYS A 151 -7.30 9.27 5.82
CA CYS A 151 -6.74 9.39 7.17
C CYS A 151 -5.27 8.94 7.19
N ILE A 152 -4.36 9.84 7.56
CA ILE A 152 -2.93 9.52 7.71
C ILE A 152 -2.65 9.01 9.11
N LEU A 153 -2.06 7.81 9.20
CA LEU A 153 -1.55 7.25 10.44
C LEU A 153 -0.01 7.24 10.44
N LEU A 154 0.58 7.62 11.58
CA LEU A 154 2.03 7.59 11.76
C LEU A 154 2.49 6.26 12.32
N CYS A 155 3.62 5.79 11.79
CA CYS A 155 4.25 4.55 12.21
C CYS A 155 4.65 4.58 13.68
N ARG A 156 3.97 3.78 14.50
CA ARG A 156 4.27 3.66 15.94
C ARG A 156 5.65 3.06 16.23
N PHE A 157 6.17 2.24 15.31
CA PHE A 157 7.51 1.65 15.46
C PHE A 157 8.62 2.69 15.28
N HIS A 158 8.58 3.52 14.24
CA HIS A 158 9.58 4.57 14.08
C HIS A 158 9.44 5.66 15.15
N MET A 159 8.22 5.94 15.61
CA MET A 159 8.00 6.77 16.78
C MET A 159 8.74 6.21 18.00
N SER A 160 8.65 4.91 18.28
CA SER A 160 9.36 4.31 19.43
C SER A 160 10.88 4.32 19.25
N ILE A 161 11.38 4.14 18.02
CA ILE A 161 12.81 4.31 17.68
C ILE A 161 13.30 5.74 17.97
N ASN A 162 12.45 6.75 17.80
CA ASN A 162 12.81 8.15 18.03
C ASN A 162 12.67 8.57 19.51
N VAL A 163 11.54 8.22 20.13
CA VAL A 163 11.20 8.62 21.50
C VAL A 163 12.10 7.92 22.53
N ARG A 164 12.35 6.60 22.39
CA ARG A 164 13.11 5.84 23.40
C ARG A 164 14.55 6.35 23.60
N PRO A 165 15.36 6.58 22.54
CA PRO A 165 16.71 7.13 22.71
C PRO A 165 16.70 8.57 23.25
N LYS A 166 15.72 9.40 22.87
CA LYS A 166 15.60 10.75 23.41
C LYS A 166 15.27 10.72 24.91
N CYS A 167 14.35 9.87 25.34
CA CYS A 167 14.06 9.63 26.75
C CYS A 167 15.32 9.22 27.52
N LYS A 168 16.07 8.22 27.02
CA LYS A 168 17.31 7.74 27.66
C LYS A 168 18.39 8.80 27.82
N LYS A 169 18.40 9.83 26.95
CA LYS A 169 19.37 10.93 26.99
C LYS A 169 18.92 12.09 27.89
N SER A 170 17.63 12.25 28.12
CA SER A 170 17.04 13.44 28.73
C SER A 170 16.31 13.20 30.05
N VAL A 171 16.16 11.93 30.47
CA VAL A 171 15.51 11.52 31.73
C VAL A 171 16.52 10.85 32.65
N SER A 172 16.52 11.25 33.92
CA SER A 172 17.40 10.71 34.97
C SER A 172 16.71 10.76 36.34
N PRO A 173 16.92 9.79 37.24
CA PRO A 173 17.84 8.66 37.15
C PRO A 173 17.32 7.54 36.24
N LYS A 174 18.12 6.48 36.01
CA LYS A 174 17.82 5.44 35.00
C LYS A 174 16.55 4.66 35.32
N GLU A 175 16.22 4.52 36.60
CA GLU A 175 15.03 3.85 37.10
C GLU A 175 13.75 4.59 36.62
N THR A 176 13.80 5.92 36.55
CA THR A 176 12.68 6.76 36.08
C THR A 176 12.41 6.59 34.59
N ILE A 177 13.40 6.20 33.78
CA ILE A 177 13.24 6.00 32.33
C ILE A 177 12.17 4.95 32.04
N VAL A 178 12.12 3.86 32.82
CA VAL A 178 11.14 2.79 32.64
C VAL A 178 9.74 3.32 32.89
N ASN A 179 9.51 3.96 34.04
CA ASN A 179 8.22 4.54 34.40
C ASN A 179 7.72 5.59 33.37
N VAL A 180 8.62 6.43 32.87
CA VAL A 180 8.28 7.44 31.85
C VAL A 180 7.92 6.78 30.50
N LEU A 181 8.64 5.74 30.09
CA LEU A 181 8.34 5.02 28.85
C LEU A 181 7.06 4.18 28.96
N ASP A 182 6.76 3.65 30.14
CA ASP A 182 5.51 2.95 30.43
C ASP A 182 4.34 3.94 30.41
N ALA A 183 4.45 5.09 31.10
CA ALA A 183 3.45 6.14 31.05
C ALA A 183 3.23 6.70 29.63
N TRP A 184 4.30 6.81 28.82
CA TRP A 184 4.20 7.14 27.40
C TRP A 184 3.42 6.06 26.63
N SER A 185 3.71 4.78 26.89
CA SER A 185 3.00 3.65 26.28
C SER A 185 1.52 3.66 26.64
N ASP A 186 1.18 3.92 27.90
CA ASP A 186 -0.20 4.03 28.35
C ASP A 186 -0.89 5.21 27.67
N LEU A 187 -0.25 6.39 27.63
CA LEU A 187 -0.77 7.57 26.94
C LEU A 187 -1.14 7.28 25.47
N ILE A 188 -0.25 6.65 24.70
CA ILE A 188 -0.52 6.34 23.29
C ILE A 188 -1.55 5.22 23.10
N ASN A 189 -1.75 4.38 24.11
CA ASN A 189 -2.73 3.30 24.11
C ASN A 189 -4.07 3.68 24.78
N SER A 190 -4.28 4.96 25.08
CA SER A 190 -5.56 5.46 25.62
C SER A 190 -6.72 5.11 24.68
N PRO A 191 -7.79 4.43 25.16
CA PRO A 191 -8.88 3.94 24.32
C PRO A 191 -9.84 5.04 23.87
N ASP A 192 -9.95 6.12 24.63
CA ASP A 192 -10.78 7.29 24.34
C ASP A 192 -10.12 8.60 24.80
N GLU A 193 -10.79 9.73 24.51
CA GLU A 193 -10.27 11.07 24.79
C GLU A 193 -10.24 11.40 26.29
N VAL A 194 -11.14 10.83 27.10
CA VAL A 194 -11.20 11.09 28.53
C VAL A 194 -9.98 10.45 29.20
N GLU A 195 -9.77 9.16 28.93
CA GLU A 195 -8.62 8.43 29.48
C GLU A 195 -7.29 8.98 28.92
N TYR A 196 -7.29 9.51 27.69
CA TYR A 196 -6.12 10.21 27.15
C TYR A 196 -5.75 11.45 27.97
N LEU A 197 -6.72 12.28 28.35
CA LEU A 197 -6.46 13.49 29.14
C LEU A 197 -5.93 13.16 30.53
N GLU A 198 -6.48 12.12 31.17
CA GLU A 198 -6.01 11.63 32.48
C GLU A 198 -4.58 11.10 32.40
N ARG A 199 -4.30 10.25 31.41
CA ARG A 199 -2.96 9.69 31.17
C ARG A 199 -1.96 10.76 30.74
N LEU A 200 -2.41 11.79 30.01
CA LEU A 200 -1.57 12.94 29.63
C LEU A 200 -1.16 13.73 30.86
N HIS A 201 -2.12 14.04 31.75
CA HIS A 201 -1.84 14.73 33.00
C HIS A 201 -0.85 13.94 33.87
N HIS A 202 -1.07 12.63 34.04
CA HIS A 202 -0.14 11.76 34.76
C HIS A 202 1.27 11.75 34.12
N PHE A 203 1.34 11.66 32.80
CA PHE A 203 2.60 11.70 32.05
C PHE A 203 3.33 13.04 32.21
N GLU A 204 2.61 14.16 32.19
CA GLU A 204 3.15 15.51 32.41
C GLU A 204 3.73 15.66 33.82
N VAL A 205 3.02 15.19 34.85
CA VAL A 205 3.49 15.19 36.24
C VAL A 205 4.75 14.33 36.37
N LEU A 206 4.78 13.13 35.77
CA LEU A 206 5.97 12.27 35.77
C LEU A 206 7.18 12.96 35.12
N CYS A 207 6.95 13.80 34.11
CA CYS A 207 8.00 14.47 33.36
C CYS A 207 8.30 15.89 33.86
N GLU A 208 7.72 16.35 34.97
CA GLU A 208 7.91 17.71 35.50
C GLU A 208 9.40 18.04 35.73
N ASN A 209 10.16 17.09 36.27
CA ASN A 209 11.60 17.21 36.47
C ASN A 209 12.44 16.92 35.20
N HIS A 210 11.80 16.66 34.06
CA HIS A 210 12.42 16.31 32.78
C HIS A 210 11.88 17.16 31.61
N PRO A 211 11.92 18.51 31.72
CA PRO A 211 11.25 19.41 30.78
C PRO A 211 11.74 19.26 29.34
N ILE A 212 13.04 18.97 29.13
CA ILE A 212 13.63 18.76 27.80
C ILE A 212 12.97 17.59 27.07
N PHE A 213 12.67 16.50 27.78
CA PHE A 213 12.00 15.35 27.19
C PHE A 213 10.52 15.63 26.95
N LEU A 214 9.84 16.26 27.93
CA LEU A 214 8.43 16.62 27.83
C LEU A 214 8.17 17.57 26.66
N GLU A 215 8.98 18.61 26.51
CA GLU A 215 8.89 19.57 25.41
C GLU A 215 9.12 18.89 24.06
N TYR A 216 10.13 18.01 23.97
CA TYR A 216 10.36 17.22 22.76
C TYR A 216 9.13 16.39 22.36
N VAL A 217 8.53 15.63 23.28
CA VAL A 217 7.39 14.78 22.92
C VAL A 217 6.14 15.59 22.61
N LYS A 218 5.91 16.71 23.32
CA LYS A 218 4.80 17.62 23.03
C LYS A 218 4.93 18.23 21.64
N ASN A 219 6.06 18.89 21.36
CA ASN A 219 6.24 19.65 20.13
C ASN A 219 6.46 18.75 18.91
N MET A 220 7.09 17.59 19.07
CA MET A 220 7.38 16.69 17.95
C MET A 220 6.29 15.66 17.70
N TRP A 221 5.44 15.33 18.67
CA TRP A 221 4.50 14.21 18.50
C TRP A 221 3.07 14.56 18.93
N LEU A 222 2.86 14.98 20.18
CA LEU A 222 1.50 15.10 20.71
C LEU A 222 0.73 16.27 20.09
N ILE A 223 1.29 17.47 20.13
CA ILE A 223 0.62 18.69 19.63
C ILE A 223 0.30 18.57 18.13
N PRO A 224 1.26 18.24 17.25
CA PRO A 224 0.98 18.23 15.81
C PRO A 224 0.29 16.94 15.32
N HIS A 225 0.41 15.82 16.04
CA HIS A 225 0.13 14.50 15.45
C HIS A 225 -0.57 13.46 16.34
N LYS A 226 -1.03 13.78 17.57
CA LYS A 226 -1.65 12.78 18.46
C LYS A 226 -2.75 11.96 17.78
N GLU A 227 -3.55 12.59 16.92
CA GLU A 227 -4.68 11.97 16.23
C GLU A 227 -4.24 10.90 15.23
N LYS A 228 -2.99 10.98 14.76
CA LYS A 228 -2.39 10.07 13.76
C LYS A 228 -1.76 8.81 14.39
N PHE A 229 -1.64 8.69 15.72
CA PHE A 229 -1.02 7.50 16.34
C PHE A 229 -1.58 7.04 17.69
N VAL A 230 -2.39 7.86 18.38
CA VAL A 230 -3.00 7.48 19.67
C VAL A 230 -4.30 6.70 19.42
N LEU A 231 -4.52 5.63 20.18
CA LEU A 231 -5.66 4.71 19.99
C LEU A 231 -7.03 5.40 20.06
N ALA A 232 -7.19 6.43 20.89
CA ALA A 232 -8.42 7.21 21.04
C ALA A 232 -8.95 7.79 19.73
N TRP A 233 -8.06 8.16 18.81
CA TRP A 233 -8.41 8.68 17.48
C TRP A 233 -8.24 7.62 16.40
N THR A 234 -7.13 6.88 16.41
CA THR A 234 -6.85 5.89 15.35
C THR A 234 -7.86 4.74 15.33
N ASN A 235 -8.47 4.36 16.46
CA ASN A 235 -9.53 3.34 16.49
C ASN A 235 -10.88 3.80 15.89
N ARG A 236 -10.97 5.03 15.37
CA ARG A 236 -12.16 5.57 14.69
C ARG A 236 -12.17 5.25 13.19
N VAL A 237 -11.04 4.80 12.65
CA VAL A 237 -10.88 4.51 11.21
C VAL A 237 -10.56 3.03 10.96
N MET A 238 -10.94 2.53 9.78
CA MET A 238 -10.79 1.12 9.40
C MET A 238 -9.36 0.81 8.91
N HIS A 239 -8.39 0.89 9.81
CA HIS A 239 -6.97 0.67 9.49
C HIS A 239 -6.57 -0.82 9.40
N LEU A 240 -7.48 -1.76 9.65
CA LEU A 240 -7.28 -3.21 9.54
C LEU A 240 -6.08 -3.74 10.35
N GLY A 241 -5.82 -3.12 11.50
CA GLY A 241 -4.66 -3.43 12.35
C GLY A 241 -3.33 -2.80 11.92
N ASN A 242 -3.28 -2.06 10.82
CA ASN A 242 -2.05 -1.44 10.32
C ASN A 242 -1.79 -0.11 11.04
N THR A 243 -0.75 -0.09 11.88
CA THR A 243 -0.30 1.11 12.62
C THR A 243 1.22 1.31 12.53
N THR A 244 1.88 0.54 11.66
CA THR A 244 3.34 0.58 11.45
C THR A 244 3.66 0.39 9.96
N THR A 245 4.80 0.90 9.53
CA THR A 245 5.38 0.67 8.20
C THR A 245 6.21 -0.62 8.12
N ASN A 246 6.07 -1.52 9.10
CA ASN A 246 6.82 -2.78 9.15
C ASN A 246 6.59 -3.65 7.91
N ARG A 247 5.39 -3.63 7.32
CA ARG A 247 5.08 -4.34 6.08
C ARG A 247 5.99 -3.91 4.92
N VAL A 248 6.17 -2.61 4.74
CA VAL A 248 7.09 -2.03 3.74
C VAL A 248 8.52 -2.45 4.07
N ARG A 249 8.98 -2.25 5.32
CA ARG A 249 10.33 -2.63 5.75
C ARG A 249 10.63 -4.11 5.53
N SER A 250 9.63 -4.97 5.70
CA SER A 250 9.79 -6.41 5.56
C SER A 250 9.90 -6.85 4.12
N ILE A 251 9.03 -6.33 3.25
CA ILE A 251 9.13 -6.57 1.81
C ILE A 251 10.49 -6.08 1.32
N ARG A 252 10.90 -4.88 1.74
CA ARG A 252 12.22 -4.31 1.45
C ARG A 252 13.37 -5.21 1.84
N GLY A 253 13.42 -5.64 3.10
CA GLY A 253 14.46 -6.53 3.58
C GLY A 253 14.53 -7.83 2.78
N THR A 254 13.38 -8.30 2.29
CA THR A 254 13.28 -9.54 1.53
C THR A 254 13.79 -9.40 0.11
N TRP A 255 13.31 -8.43 -0.68
CA TRP A 255 13.82 -8.29 -2.05
C TRP A 255 15.29 -7.86 -2.05
N LYS A 256 15.74 -7.04 -1.08
CA LYS A 256 17.17 -6.75 -0.91
C LYS A 256 18.01 -7.98 -0.61
N SER A 257 17.48 -8.95 0.12
CA SER A 257 18.18 -10.22 0.38
C SER A 257 18.21 -11.18 -0.82
N LEU A 258 17.44 -10.91 -1.88
CA LEU A 258 17.54 -11.62 -3.16
C LEU A 258 18.67 -11.08 -4.03
N MET A 259 19.12 -9.85 -3.79
CA MET A 259 20.23 -9.23 -4.52
C MET A 259 21.58 -9.86 -4.15
N HIS A 260 22.53 -9.79 -5.10
CA HIS A 260 23.92 -10.21 -4.87
C HIS A 260 24.75 -9.14 -4.14
N ASP A 261 24.47 -7.85 -4.36
CA ASP A 261 25.07 -6.70 -3.69
C ASP A 261 23.96 -5.89 -3.00
N ARG A 262 24.21 -5.37 -1.79
CA ARG A 262 23.26 -4.51 -1.05
C ARG A 262 23.03 -3.15 -1.73
N SER A 263 23.90 -2.77 -2.67
CA SER A 263 23.91 -1.53 -3.45
C SER A 263 23.78 -1.84 -4.95
N GLY A 264 22.91 -2.80 -5.27
CA GLY A 264 22.65 -3.22 -6.64
C GLY A 264 22.29 -2.07 -7.57
N ASP A 265 22.50 -2.34 -8.84
CA ASP A 265 22.13 -1.45 -9.93
C ASP A 265 20.59 -1.42 -10.08
N MET A 266 19.99 -0.45 -10.78
CA MET A 266 18.51 -0.37 -10.86
C MET A 266 17.88 -1.62 -11.51
N CYS A 267 18.61 -2.31 -12.39
CA CYS A 267 18.13 -3.52 -13.06
C CYS A 267 18.14 -4.72 -12.09
N GLU A 268 19.21 -4.89 -11.30
CA GLU A 268 19.29 -5.88 -10.22
C GLU A 268 18.20 -5.66 -9.17
N CYS A 269 17.93 -4.39 -8.83
CA CYS A 269 16.82 -4.04 -7.95
C CYS A 269 15.49 -4.48 -8.55
N TRP A 270 15.26 -4.18 -9.83
CA TRP A 270 14.03 -4.58 -10.52
C TRP A 270 13.87 -6.09 -10.61
N ASP A 271 14.92 -6.87 -10.86
CA ASP A 271 14.83 -8.35 -10.91
C ASP A 271 14.35 -8.91 -9.57
N ALA A 272 14.93 -8.43 -8.48
CA ALA A 272 14.53 -8.79 -7.14
C ALA A 272 13.07 -8.40 -6.85
N MET A 273 12.65 -7.21 -7.27
CA MET A 273 11.27 -6.72 -7.13
C MET A 273 10.28 -7.51 -8.00
N ASN A 274 10.63 -7.84 -9.23
CA ASN A 274 9.82 -8.63 -10.15
C ASN A 274 9.58 -10.05 -9.60
N ASN A 275 10.63 -10.68 -9.07
CA ASN A 275 10.50 -11.94 -8.37
C ASN A 275 9.60 -11.81 -7.13
N MET A 276 9.71 -10.71 -6.37
CA MET A 276 8.83 -10.45 -5.22
C MET A 276 7.35 -10.37 -5.61
N PHE A 277 7.00 -9.67 -6.70
CA PHE A 277 5.62 -9.62 -7.20
C PHE A 277 5.07 -11.02 -7.48
N ARG A 278 5.83 -11.86 -8.19
CA ARG A 278 5.42 -13.24 -8.51
C ARG A 278 5.16 -14.06 -7.25
N LEU A 279 6.08 -13.98 -6.28
CA LEU A 279 5.98 -14.70 -5.01
C LEU A 279 4.77 -14.24 -4.18
N GLN A 280 4.54 -12.93 -4.10
CA GLN A 280 3.36 -12.38 -3.43
C GLN A 280 2.06 -12.84 -4.10
N HIS A 281 1.96 -12.73 -5.43
CA HIS A 281 0.75 -13.13 -6.15
C HIS A 281 0.42 -14.61 -5.97
N CYS A 282 1.41 -15.49 -6.06
CA CYS A 282 1.23 -16.92 -5.80
C CYS A 282 0.69 -17.17 -4.38
N ALA A 283 1.31 -16.58 -3.36
CA ALA A 283 0.89 -16.79 -1.98
C ALA A 283 -0.50 -16.23 -1.67
N ILE A 284 -0.85 -15.09 -2.28
CA ILE A 284 -2.19 -14.50 -2.15
C ILE A 284 -3.23 -15.43 -2.74
N ARG A 285 -3.00 -15.94 -3.96
CA ARG A 285 -3.93 -16.85 -4.64
C ARG A 285 -4.18 -18.11 -3.81
N ALA A 286 -3.12 -18.70 -3.30
CA ALA A 286 -3.19 -19.84 -2.41
C ALA A 286 -3.90 -19.58 -1.07
N SER A 287 -3.66 -18.42 -0.47
CA SER A 287 -4.34 -18.02 0.78
C SER A 287 -5.85 -17.84 0.57
N PHE A 288 -6.23 -17.32 -0.60
CA PHE A 288 -7.60 -17.16 -1.07
C PHE A 288 -8.29 -18.49 -1.35
N GLU A 289 -7.63 -19.40 -2.06
CA GLU A 289 -8.12 -20.75 -2.26
C GLU A 289 -8.35 -21.44 -0.92
N ARG A 290 -7.37 -21.43 -0.01
CA ARG A 290 -7.51 -22.01 1.35
C ARG A 290 -8.67 -21.43 2.13
N SER A 291 -8.94 -20.13 2.00
CA SER A 291 -10.10 -19.51 2.66
C SER A 291 -11.43 -20.00 2.10
N THR A 292 -11.45 -20.44 0.83
CA THR A 292 -12.65 -20.95 0.16
C THR A 292 -12.94 -22.41 0.52
N TYR A 293 -11.93 -23.29 0.56
CA TYR A 293 -12.14 -24.74 0.73
C TYR A 293 -11.83 -25.28 2.13
N MET A 294 -10.93 -24.66 2.91
CA MET A 294 -10.55 -25.19 4.23
C MET A 294 -11.46 -24.67 5.34
N VAL A 295 -12.16 -25.58 6.01
CA VAL A 295 -12.93 -25.26 7.22
C VAL A 295 -12.12 -25.62 8.45
N GLN A 296 -11.80 -24.63 9.30
CA GLN A 296 -11.20 -24.89 10.60
C GLN A 296 -12.23 -25.44 11.58
N HIS A 297 -11.85 -26.42 12.40
CA HIS A 297 -12.73 -27.05 13.39
C HIS A 297 -13.45 -26.03 14.29
N ARG A 298 -12.73 -24.98 14.72
CA ARG A 298 -13.30 -23.91 15.57
C ARG A 298 -14.45 -23.15 14.90
N HIS A 299 -14.47 -23.07 13.57
CA HIS A 299 -15.51 -22.38 12.80
C HIS A 299 -16.54 -23.37 12.24
N ASN A 300 -16.44 -24.66 12.56
CA ASN A 300 -17.39 -25.71 12.16
C ASN A 300 -18.57 -25.80 13.14
N ILE A 301 -19.23 -24.66 13.38
CA ILE A 301 -20.42 -24.55 14.22
C ILE A 301 -21.47 -23.68 13.51
N PRO A 302 -22.79 -23.86 13.79
CA PRO A 302 -23.88 -23.28 12.99
C PRO A 302 -23.81 -21.75 12.81
N VAL A 303 -23.28 -21.04 13.80
CA VAL A 303 -23.18 -19.57 13.76
C VAL A 303 -22.32 -19.04 12.59
N TYR A 304 -21.39 -19.85 12.06
CA TYR A 304 -20.52 -19.49 10.92
C TYR A 304 -21.01 -19.98 9.56
N ASP A 305 -22.15 -20.68 9.48
CA ASP A 305 -22.59 -21.37 8.25
C ASP A 305 -22.63 -20.48 7.01
N LYS A 306 -23.09 -19.24 7.15
CA LYS A 306 -23.18 -18.26 6.06
C LYS A 306 -21.84 -17.59 5.70
N LEU A 307 -20.81 -17.75 6.54
CA LEU A 307 -19.51 -17.13 6.36
C LEU A 307 -18.49 -18.09 5.73
N ARG A 308 -18.55 -19.38 6.07
CA ARG A 308 -17.60 -20.40 5.59
C ARG A 308 -17.56 -20.45 4.06
N GLY A 309 -16.36 -20.33 3.49
CA GLY A 309 -16.13 -20.33 2.04
C GLY A 309 -16.41 -19.00 1.33
N TYR A 310 -17.01 -18.02 2.03
CA TYR A 310 -17.38 -16.70 1.47
C TYR A 310 -16.64 -15.53 2.11
N VAL A 311 -15.97 -15.76 3.24
CA VAL A 311 -15.11 -14.77 3.90
C VAL A 311 -13.72 -15.34 4.09
N SER A 312 -12.73 -14.46 4.22
CA SER A 312 -11.36 -14.89 4.44
C SER A 312 -11.21 -15.63 5.77
N LYS A 313 -10.24 -16.53 5.82
CA LYS A 313 -9.90 -17.26 7.06
C LYS A 313 -9.53 -16.31 8.20
N ASN A 314 -8.82 -15.22 7.91
CA ASN A 314 -8.44 -14.20 8.88
C ASN A 314 -9.66 -13.48 9.47
N ALA A 315 -10.68 -13.18 8.67
CA ALA A 315 -11.94 -12.63 9.16
C ALA A 315 -12.59 -13.57 10.17
N LEU A 316 -12.64 -14.88 9.87
CA LEU A 316 -13.19 -15.87 10.80
C LEU A 316 -12.40 -15.94 12.10
N ILE A 317 -11.07 -15.82 12.05
CA ILE A 317 -10.22 -15.77 13.25
C ILE A 317 -10.58 -14.55 14.11
N HIS A 318 -10.67 -13.35 13.52
CA HIS A 318 -11.05 -12.13 14.26
C HIS A 318 -12.46 -12.21 14.84
N ILE A 319 -13.44 -12.68 14.06
CA ILE A 319 -14.81 -12.91 14.56
C ILE A 319 -14.79 -13.94 15.69
N GLY A 320 -13.96 -14.98 15.58
CA GLY A 320 -13.79 -15.98 16.62
C GLY A 320 -13.23 -15.41 17.92
N LEU A 321 -12.32 -14.43 17.86
CA LEU A 321 -11.83 -13.74 19.05
C LEU A 321 -12.93 -12.89 19.72
N GLU A 322 -13.73 -12.19 18.91
CA GLU A 322 -14.89 -11.44 19.41
C GLU A 322 -15.98 -12.36 19.98
N TYR A 323 -16.16 -13.54 19.38
CA TYR A 323 -17.10 -14.55 19.85
C TYR A 323 -16.70 -15.06 21.24
N ASP A 324 -15.41 -15.35 21.47
CA ASP A 324 -14.92 -15.73 22.80
C ASP A 324 -15.07 -14.60 23.83
N ARG A 325 -14.92 -13.34 23.40
CA ARG A 325 -15.07 -12.17 24.29
C ARG A 325 -16.51 -11.97 24.78
N MET A 326 -17.52 -12.55 24.14
CA MET A 326 -18.91 -12.43 24.59
C MET A 326 -19.13 -12.95 26.02
N SER A 327 -18.29 -13.85 26.50
CA SER A 327 -18.34 -14.40 27.86
C SER A 327 -17.55 -13.58 28.89
N SER A 328 -17.04 -12.39 28.54
CA SER A 328 -16.31 -11.53 29.48
C SER A 328 -17.26 -10.63 30.28
N THR A 329 -16.88 -10.34 31.53
CA THR A 329 -17.60 -9.44 32.44
C THR A 329 -17.81 -8.04 31.87
N ASP A 330 -16.91 -7.57 31.00
CA ASP A 330 -17.03 -6.26 30.36
C ASP A 330 -18.22 -6.17 29.40
N ILE A 331 -18.53 -7.27 28.71
CA ILE A 331 -19.68 -7.34 27.80
C ILE A 331 -20.99 -7.45 28.59
N GLU A 332 -20.97 -8.12 29.75
CA GLU A 332 -22.11 -8.13 30.69
C GLU A 332 -22.43 -6.72 31.21
N ASN A 333 -21.40 -5.88 31.34
CA ASN A 333 -21.53 -4.46 31.71
C ASN A 333 -21.77 -3.51 30.51
N PHE A 334 -22.04 -4.04 29.31
CA PHE A 334 -22.26 -3.28 28.07
C PHE A 334 -21.05 -2.44 27.58
N ILE A 335 -19.83 -2.75 28.02
CA ILE A 335 -18.60 -2.01 27.71
C ILE A 335 -17.85 -2.72 26.57
N CYS A 336 -18.45 -2.78 25.37
CA CYS A 336 -17.81 -3.47 24.24
C CYS A 336 -16.76 -2.62 23.52
N GLY A 337 -16.91 -1.28 23.53
CA GLY A 337 -16.05 -0.35 22.78
C GLY A 337 -16.14 -0.46 21.24
N CYS A 338 -16.75 -1.52 20.70
CA CYS A 338 -16.98 -1.79 19.28
C CYS A 338 -15.72 -1.63 18.39
N LYS A 339 -14.53 -1.89 18.97
CA LYS A 339 -13.24 -1.63 18.32
C LYS A 339 -13.09 -2.38 16.99
N VAL A 340 -13.38 -3.68 16.97
CA VAL A 340 -13.25 -4.52 15.78
C VAL A 340 -14.23 -4.11 14.68
N ARG A 341 -15.42 -3.60 15.04
CA ARG A 341 -16.36 -3.03 14.08
C ARG A 341 -15.80 -1.79 13.40
N LYS A 342 -15.20 -0.88 14.15
CA LYS A 342 -14.61 0.36 13.61
C LYS A 342 -13.31 0.12 12.83
N THR A 343 -12.42 -0.71 13.38
CA THR A 343 -11.05 -0.86 12.86
C THR A 343 -10.89 -1.97 11.82
N TYR A 344 -11.76 -2.99 11.85
CA TYR A 344 -11.75 -4.10 10.89
C TYR A 344 -13.03 -4.18 10.05
N GLY A 345 -14.13 -3.51 10.41
CA GLY A 345 -15.40 -3.69 9.70
C GLY A 345 -16.04 -5.07 9.94
N LEU A 346 -15.70 -5.72 11.06
CA LEU A 346 -16.19 -7.04 11.45
C LEU A 346 -17.15 -6.92 12.66
N PRO A 347 -18.11 -7.84 12.85
CA PRO A 347 -19.02 -7.79 13.98
C PRO A 347 -18.28 -7.84 15.33
N CYS A 348 -18.57 -6.87 16.22
CA CYS A 348 -18.06 -6.89 17.60
C CYS A 348 -18.73 -7.99 18.43
N ALA A 349 -18.15 -8.32 19.58
CA ALA A 349 -18.79 -9.15 20.60
C ALA A 349 -20.24 -8.72 20.92
N CYS A 350 -20.50 -7.42 21.02
CA CYS A 350 -21.84 -6.86 21.25
C CYS A 350 -22.87 -7.22 20.19
N GLU A 351 -22.48 -7.17 18.92
CA GLU A 351 -23.31 -7.54 17.78
C GLU A 351 -23.42 -9.05 17.65
N LEU A 352 -22.40 -9.81 18.08
CA LEU A 352 -22.43 -11.27 18.03
C LEU A 352 -23.43 -11.87 19.04
N LEU A 353 -23.67 -11.19 20.16
CA LEU A 353 -24.66 -11.62 21.16
C LEU A 353 -26.06 -11.82 20.57
N GLN A 354 -26.45 -11.00 19.58
CA GLN A 354 -27.76 -11.10 18.96
C GLN A 354 -27.95 -12.39 18.15
N TYR A 355 -26.86 -13.00 17.68
CA TYR A 355 -26.87 -14.25 16.91
C TYR A 355 -26.76 -15.48 17.80
N ASN A 356 -26.05 -15.36 18.93
CA ASN A 356 -25.84 -16.47 19.86
C ASN A 356 -27.05 -16.73 20.78
N ARG A 357 -27.73 -15.67 21.27
CA ARG A 357 -28.85 -15.79 22.24
C ARG A 357 -30.02 -16.66 21.79
N THR A 358 -30.23 -16.80 20.48
CA THR A 358 -31.32 -17.59 19.89
C THR A 358 -30.89 -18.96 19.36
N SER A 359 -29.61 -19.33 19.44
CA SER A 359 -29.02 -20.62 19.02
C SER A 359 -29.32 -21.12 17.60
N VAL A 360 -29.99 -20.35 16.74
CA VAL A 360 -30.46 -20.77 15.41
C VAL A 360 -30.01 -19.84 14.27
N VAL A 361 -29.47 -18.65 14.58
CA VAL A 361 -29.20 -17.62 13.55
C VAL A 361 -27.71 -17.55 13.21
N ALA A 362 -27.36 -17.98 12.00
CA ALA A 362 -26.02 -17.78 11.44
C ALA A 362 -25.73 -16.29 11.17
N ILE A 363 -24.50 -15.85 11.43
CA ILE A 363 -24.04 -14.47 11.18
C ILE A 363 -24.25 -14.15 9.69
N PRO A 364 -25.02 -13.10 9.34
CA PRO A 364 -25.24 -12.74 7.95
C PRO A 364 -23.94 -12.34 7.25
N LEU A 365 -23.75 -12.75 6.00
CA LEU A 365 -22.57 -12.38 5.21
C LEU A 365 -22.43 -10.85 5.07
N LEU A 366 -23.55 -10.13 4.97
CA LEU A 366 -23.56 -8.68 4.75
C LEU A 366 -23.05 -7.87 5.96
N VAL A 367 -23.00 -8.44 7.17
CA VAL A 367 -22.42 -7.73 8.32
C VAL A 367 -20.90 -7.75 8.33
N VAL A 368 -20.28 -8.53 7.43
CA VAL A 368 -18.84 -8.59 7.22
C VAL A 368 -18.46 -7.63 6.11
N HIS A 369 -17.59 -6.68 6.41
CA HIS A 369 -17.15 -5.68 5.44
C HIS A 369 -16.58 -6.30 4.14
N ILE A 370 -16.80 -5.66 2.99
CA ILE A 370 -16.47 -6.20 1.66
C ILE A 370 -15.01 -6.60 1.52
N HIS A 371 -14.10 -5.89 2.19
CA HIS A 371 -12.68 -6.26 2.28
C HIS A 371 -12.49 -7.74 2.60
N TRP A 372 -13.18 -8.26 3.62
CA TRP A 372 -13.03 -9.64 4.10
C TRP A 372 -13.76 -10.68 3.25
N ARG A 373 -14.72 -10.24 2.43
CA ARG A 373 -15.49 -11.11 1.51
C ARG A 373 -14.75 -11.36 0.18
N ARG A 374 -13.74 -10.55 -0.13
CA ARG A 374 -12.92 -10.66 -1.33
C ARG A 374 -11.82 -11.71 -1.13
N VAL A 375 -12.00 -12.89 -1.70
CA VAL A 375 -11.10 -14.06 -1.55
C VAL A 375 -10.69 -14.69 -2.89
N LYS A 376 -10.61 -13.90 -3.97
CA LYS A 376 -10.15 -14.32 -5.31
C LYS A 376 -9.60 -13.11 -6.05
N PHE A 377 -8.55 -13.21 -6.88
CA PHE A 377 -8.11 -12.11 -7.75
C PHE A 377 -7.56 -12.66 -9.08
N GLY A 378 -7.80 -11.96 -10.20
CA GLY A 378 -7.33 -12.35 -11.54
C GLY A 378 -8.33 -12.03 -12.67
N ASP A 379 -8.00 -12.43 -13.90
CA ASP A 379 -8.58 -11.98 -15.19
C ASP A 379 -10.07 -12.28 -15.46
N LYS A 380 -10.84 -12.72 -14.46
CA LYS A 380 -12.29 -12.83 -14.62
C LYS A 380 -12.89 -11.44 -14.43
N LYS A 381 -13.74 -11.00 -15.36
CA LYS A 381 -14.59 -9.82 -15.20
C LYS A 381 -15.30 -9.93 -13.85
N ASP A 382 -14.87 -9.13 -12.89
CA ASP A 382 -15.61 -8.98 -11.64
C ASP A 382 -16.87 -8.18 -11.97
N ASN A 383 -18.04 -8.76 -11.73
CA ASN A 383 -19.34 -8.13 -12.01
C ASN A 383 -19.51 -6.76 -11.32
N GLU A 384 -18.71 -6.44 -10.29
CA GLU A 384 -18.68 -5.10 -9.65
C GLU A 384 -17.80 -4.08 -10.42
N THR A 385 -16.70 -4.50 -11.04
CA THR A 385 -15.85 -3.63 -11.89
C THR A 385 -16.45 -3.34 -13.27
N ASP A 386 -17.49 -4.10 -13.66
CA ASP A 386 -18.31 -3.85 -14.85
C ASP A 386 -19.33 -2.72 -14.65
N LYS A 387 -19.51 -2.20 -13.42
CA LYS A 387 -20.34 -1.02 -13.12
C LYS A 387 -19.50 0.26 -13.00
N LEU A 388 -18.65 0.51 -14.00
CA LEU A 388 -18.10 1.84 -14.22
C LEU A 388 -19.03 2.55 -15.20
N GLU A 389 -19.54 3.71 -14.80
CA GLU A 389 -20.57 4.46 -15.52
C GLU A 389 -19.96 5.71 -16.16
N GLU A 390 -20.70 6.38 -17.04
CA GLU A 390 -20.28 7.66 -17.67
C GLU A 390 -19.82 8.71 -16.64
N GLU A 391 -20.34 8.62 -15.42
CA GLU A 391 -20.00 9.46 -14.28
C GLU A 391 -18.50 9.42 -13.92
N ASP A 392 -17.78 8.32 -14.16
CA ASP A 392 -16.35 8.16 -13.84
C ASP A 392 -15.41 9.02 -14.71
N PHE A 393 -15.92 9.58 -15.82
CA PHE A 393 -15.20 10.51 -16.70
C PHE A 393 -15.89 11.86 -16.83
N ALA A 394 -16.94 12.14 -16.03
CA ALA A 394 -17.73 13.36 -16.17
C ALA A 394 -16.87 14.62 -16.05
N GLN A 395 -15.94 14.65 -15.09
CA GLN A 395 -15.02 15.77 -14.91
C GLN A 395 -14.07 15.94 -16.11
N GLU A 396 -13.44 14.85 -16.57
CA GLU A 396 -12.58 14.87 -17.75
C GLU A 396 -13.33 15.34 -18.99
N TRP A 397 -14.59 14.91 -19.16
CA TRP A 397 -15.44 15.32 -20.27
C TRP A 397 -15.75 16.81 -20.24
N ASP A 398 -16.21 17.32 -19.10
CA ASP A 398 -16.58 18.73 -18.94
C ASP A 398 -15.40 19.65 -19.27
N VAL A 399 -14.21 19.34 -18.74
CA VAL A 399 -12.99 20.11 -19.00
C VAL A 399 -12.54 19.97 -20.45
N LEU A 400 -12.66 18.78 -21.05
CA LEU A 400 -12.33 18.56 -22.45
C LEU A 400 -13.22 19.39 -23.37
N VAL A 401 -14.53 19.46 -23.10
CA VAL A 401 -15.50 20.23 -23.88
C VAL A 401 -15.24 21.73 -23.76
N GLU A 402 -15.02 22.24 -22.55
CA GLU A 402 -14.69 23.66 -22.34
C GLU A 402 -13.40 24.03 -23.09
N ARG A 403 -12.35 23.22 -22.95
CA ARG A 403 -11.10 23.44 -23.69
C ARG A 403 -11.31 23.35 -25.20
N PHE A 404 -12.14 22.42 -25.67
CA PHE A 404 -12.43 22.29 -27.09
C PHE A 404 -13.12 23.55 -27.63
N ARG A 405 -14.05 24.16 -26.88
CA ARG A 405 -14.76 25.39 -27.27
C ARG A 405 -13.80 26.56 -27.47
N GLU A 406 -12.82 26.71 -26.59
CA GLU A 406 -11.82 27.79 -26.57
C GLU A 406 -10.77 27.69 -27.70
N LEU A 407 -10.58 26.50 -28.29
CA LEU A 407 -9.58 26.29 -29.34
C LEU A 407 -10.01 26.85 -30.70
N ASP A 408 -9.01 27.26 -31.49
CA ASP A 408 -9.17 27.56 -32.91
C ASP A 408 -9.44 26.27 -33.73
N ILE A 409 -9.69 26.41 -35.03
CA ILE A 409 -10.05 25.28 -35.90
C ILE A 409 -8.93 24.22 -35.91
N ALA A 410 -7.67 24.65 -35.97
CA ALA A 410 -6.52 23.75 -35.96
C ALA A 410 -6.38 23.01 -34.63
N GLY A 411 -6.57 23.70 -33.51
CA GLY A 411 -6.60 23.13 -32.16
C GLY A 411 -7.73 22.13 -31.98
N LYS A 412 -8.94 22.44 -32.46
CA LYS A 412 -10.10 21.52 -32.45
C LYS A 412 -9.82 20.23 -33.21
N ILE A 413 -9.27 20.32 -34.43
CA ILE A 413 -8.90 19.14 -35.23
C ILE A 413 -7.84 18.31 -34.49
N THR A 414 -6.83 18.96 -33.91
CA THR A 414 -5.75 18.29 -33.18
C THR A 414 -6.28 17.58 -31.93
N LEU A 415 -7.11 18.25 -31.14
CA LEU A 415 -7.68 17.67 -29.92
C LEU A 415 -8.61 16.49 -30.25
N LYS A 416 -9.47 16.64 -31.27
CA LYS A 416 -10.30 15.55 -31.79
C LYS A 416 -9.47 14.34 -32.21
N SER A 417 -8.40 14.56 -32.97
CA SER A 417 -7.50 13.47 -33.39
C SER A 417 -6.91 12.72 -32.21
N LYS A 418 -6.49 13.42 -31.14
CA LYS A 418 -5.97 12.77 -29.93
C LYS A 418 -7.01 11.92 -29.22
N VAL A 419 -8.26 12.39 -29.12
CA VAL A 419 -9.36 11.60 -28.55
C VAL A 419 -9.62 10.36 -29.41
N ARG A 420 -9.64 10.51 -30.74
CA ARG A 420 -9.76 9.40 -31.69
C ARG A 420 -8.63 8.39 -31.55
N ASP A 421 -7.39 8.82 -31.39
CA ASP A 421 -6.25 7.94 -31.18
C ASP A 421 -6.37 7.12 -29.89
N LEU A 422 -6.95 7.72 -28.84
CA LEU A 422 -7.28 7.02 -27.60
C LEU A 422 -8.49 6.08 -27.76
N ALA A 423 -9.47 6.41 -28.59
CA ALA A 423 -10.62 5.55 -28.87
C ALA A 423 -10.25 4.35 -29.77
N PHE A 424 -9.26 4.48 -30.65
CA PHE A 424 -8.97 3.50 -31.72
C PHE A 424 -7.49 3.09 -31.83
N SER A 425 -6.75 3.03 -30.71
CA SER A 425 -5.29 2.84 -30.74
C SER A 425 -4.80 1.58 -31.48
N ASP A 426 -5.65 0.56 -31.62
CA ASP A 426 -5.29 -0.69 -32.29
C ASP A 426 -5.28 -0.54 -33.83
N THR A 427 -5.94 0.50 -34.35
CA THR A 427 -6.02 0.83 -35.78
C THR A 427 -5.21 2.06 -36.19
N THR A 428 -4.75 2.87 -35.21
CA THR A 428 -3.90 4.04 -35.43
C THR A 428 -2.41 3.76 -35.17
N SER A 429 -2.07 2.56 -34.65
CA SER A 429 -0.71 2.03 -34.64
C SER A 429 -0.31 1.61 -36.07
N MET A 430 0.95 1.84 -36.47
CA MET A 430 1.49 1.53 -37.80
C MET A 430 1.60 0.00 -38.08
N CYS A 431 0.48 -0.72 -38.04
CA CYS A 431 0.30 -1.98 -38.73
C CYS A 431 -0.82 -1.78 -39.74
N GLN A 432 -0.51 -1.96 -41.02
CA GLN A 432 -1.44 -1.76 -42.13
C GLN A 432 -2.69 -2.64 -41.97
N ALA A 433 -3.85 -2.00 -41.85
CA ALA A 433 -5.15 -2.63 -42.04
C ALA A 433 -5.61 -2.42 -43.51
N PRO A 434 -6.41 -3.35 -44.06
CA PRO A 434 -6.72 -3.39 -45.48
C PRO A 434 -7.59 -2.21 -45.91
N ILE A 435 -7.35 -1.75 -47.14
CA ILE A 435 -8.09 -0.67 -47.80
C ILE A 435 -9.56 -1.09 -47.88
N ILE A 436 -10.43 -0.34 -47.21
CA ILE A 436 -11.87 -0.34 -47.49
C ILE A 436 -12.16 1.00 -48.17
N GLU A 437 -12.53 0.94 -49.45
CA GLU A 437 -13.05 2.07 -50.19
C GLU A 437 -14.41 2.45 -49.62
N GLY A 438 -14.53 3.69 -49.13
CA GLY A 438 -15.77 4.27 -48.63
C GLY A 438 -15.82 5.75 -48.98
N GLU A 439 -16.91 6.14 -49.63
CA GLU A 439 -17.14 7.40 -50.36
C GLU A 439 -16.92 8.67 -49.51
N GLY A 440 -16.40 9.71 -50.17
CA GLY A 440 -16.01 10.98 -49.54
C GLY A 440 -17.19 11.87 -49.09
N PRO A 441 -17.01 12.72 -48.06
CA PRO A 441 -18.07 13.59 -47.58
C PRO A 441 -18.18 14.87 -48.40
N SER A 442 -19.43 15.23 -48.70
CA SER A 442 -19.87 16.49 -49.30
C SER A 442 -19.93 17.62 -48.25
N THR A 443 -19.78 18.85 -48.72
CA THR A 443 -19.59 20.08 -47.94
C THR A 443 -20.89 20.85 -47.69
N SER A 444 -21.11 21.32 -46.45
CA SER A 444 -21.84 22.52 -45.97
C SER A 444 -22.24 22.27 -44.49
N GLY A 445 -22.29 23.18 -43.51
CA GLY A 445 -22.06 24.60 -43.33
C GLY A 445 -22.79 25.01 -42.03
N LYS A 446 -22.04 25.31 -40.95
CA LYS A 446 -22.47 25.73 -39.58
C LYS A 446 -23.27 24.68 -38.75
N GLY A 447 -22.81 24.11 -37.64
CA GLY A 447 -21.50 24.06 -36.98
C GLY A 447 -21.33 22.63 -36.42
N PRO A 448 -20.53 21.73 -37.05
CA PRO A 448 -20.62 20.27 -36.83
C PRO A 448 -19.55 19.69 -35.89
N TYR A 449 -18.70 20.54 -35.30
CA TYR A 449 -17.48 20.07 -34.63
C TYR A 449 -17.71 19.52 -33.21
N GLU A 450 -18.74 19.97 -32.50
CA GLU A 450 -19.08 19.41 -31.16
C GLU A 450 -19.73 18.03 -31.27
N GLU A 451 -20.66 17.82 -32.22
CA GLU A 451 -21.28 16.49 -32.48
C GLU A 451 -20.21 15.46 -32.88
N ASP A 452 -19.23 15.86 -33.69
CA ASP A 452 -18.08 15.03 -34.05
C ASP A 452 -17.23 14.65 -32.82
N LEU A 453 -16.99 15.58 -31.89
CA LEU A 453 -16.21 15.30 -30.67
C LEU A 453 -16.96 14.34 -29.74
N VAL A 454 -18.27 14.54 -29.59
CA VAL A 454 -19.15 13.63 -28.83
C VAL A 454 -19.07 12.22 -29.40
N HIS A 455 -19.10 12.06 -30.73
CA HIS A 455 -18.96 10.75 -31.36
C HIS A 455 -17.61 10.07 -31.04
N GLU A 456 -16.49 10.80 -31.06
CA GLU A 456 -15.18 10.24 -30.68
C GLU A 456 -15.12 9.88 -29.18
N TRP A 457 -15.79 10.67 -28.34
CA TRP A 457 -15.88 10.40 -26.90
C TRP A 457 -16.72 9.18 -26.58
N ASP A 458 -17.87 9.02 -27.24
CA ASP A 458 -18.72 7.84 -27.11
C ASP A 458 -17.97 6.57 -27.53
N ALA A 459 -17.16 6.66 -28.60
CA ALA A 459 -16.28 5.58 -29.02
C ALA A 459 -15.20 5.26 -27.96
N LEU A 460 -14.62 6.29 -27.33
CA LEU A 460 -13.67 6.14 -26.22
C LEU A 460 -14.31 5.45 -25.02
N LEU A 461 -15.52 5.86 -24.62
CA LEU A 461 -16.26 5.24 -23.51
C LEU A 461 -16.67 3.80 -23.83
N LYS A 462 -17.04 3.52 -25.08
CA LYS A 462 -17.29 2.15 -25.54
C LYS A 462 -16.03 1.29 -25.39
N ARG A 463 -14.88 1.78 -25.87
CA ARG A 463 -13.59 1.11 -25.70
C ARG A 463 -13.26 0.89 -24.23
N PHE A 464 -13.43 1.92 -23.39
CA PHE A 464 -13.16 1.82 -21.95
C PHE A 464 -13.96 0.69 -21.30
N ARG A 465 -15.24 0.52 -21.67
CA ARG A 465 -16.10 -0.58 -21.18
C ARG A 465 -15.61 -1.97 -21.61
N GLU A 466 -14.92 -2.08 -22.74
CA GLU A 466 -14.40 -3.34 -23.28
C GLU A 466 -13.04 -3.75 -22.67
N LEU A 467 -12.28 -2.78 -22.13
CA LEU A 467 -10.96 -3.02 -21.53
C LEU A 467 -11.03 -3.76 -20.19
N ASP A 468 -9.98 -4.51 -19.88
CA ASP A 468 -9.73 -5.02 -18.53
C ASP A 468 -9.35 -3.87 -17.59
N ILE A 469 -9.24 -4.15 -16.29
CA ILE A 469 -8.88 -3.15 -15.28
C ILE A 469 -7.55 -2.43 -15.59
N VAL A 470 -6.57 -3.14 -16.14
CA VAL A 470 -5.25 -2.56 -16.47
C VAL A 470 -5.39 -1.59 -17.64
N GLY A 471 -6.08 -2.01 -18.70
CA GLY A 471 -6.39 -1.17 -19.85
C GLY A 471 -7.22 0.06 -19.46
N LYS A 472 -8.22 -0.12 -18.59
CA LYS A 472 -9.03 0.98 -18.03
C LYS A 472 -8.17 2.01 -17.29
N VAL A 473 -7.28 1.56 -16.40
CA VAL A 473 -6.33 2.46 -15.69
C VAL A 473 -5.42 3.21 -16.67
N ILE A 474 -4.85 2.51 -17.66
CA ILE A 474 -3.98 3.14 -18.66
C ILE A 474 -4.76 4.17 -19.48
N LEU A 475 -5.96 3.82 -19.95
CA LEU A 475 -6.80 4.72 -20.73
C LEU A 475 -7.23 5.94 -19.91
N LYS A 476 -7.70 5.74 -18.66
CA LYS A 476 -8.03 6.84 -17.73
C LYS A 476 -6.84 7.77 -17.53
N SER A 477 -5.65 7.23 -17.28
CA SER A 477 -4.43 8.03 -17.13
C SER A 477 -4.12 8.85 -18.39
N LYS A 478 -4.28 8.28 -19.60
CA LYS A 478 -4.03 9.00 -20.85
C LYS A 478 -5.06 10.09 -21.12
N VAL A 479 -6.33 9.83 -20.81
CA VAL A 479 -7.39 10.86 -20.90
C VAL A 479 -7.09 11.99 -19.93
N HIS A 480 -6.73 11.68 -18.69
CA HIS A 480 -6.39 12.69 -17.69
C HIS A 480 -5.20 13.56 -18.14
N GLU A 481 -4.13 12.96 -18.67
CA GLU A 481 -2.97 13.70 -19.22
C GLU A 481 -3.33 14.56 -20.45
N LEU A 482 -4.28 14.09 -21.28
CA LEU A 482 -4.79 14.87 -22.41
C LEU A 482 -5.54 16.12 -21.93
N VAL A 483 -6.37 15.97 -20.90
CA VAL A 483 -7.27 17.01 -20.36
C VAL A 483 -6.50 18.01 -19.50
N PHE A 484 -5.60 17.55 -18.64
CA PHE A 484 -4.85 18.36 -17.68
C PHE A 484 -3.33 18.32 -17.95
N PRO A 485 -2.83 19.02 -18.98
CA PRO A 485 -1.39 19.03 -19.28
C PRO A 485 -0.55 19.81 -18.25
N ASP A 486 -1.14 20.79 -17.56
CA ASP A 486 -0.42 21.76 -16.70
C ASP A 486 -0.38 21.42 -15.20
N THR A 487 -1.22 20.50 -14.71
CA THR A 487 -1.22 20.05 -13.30
C THR A 487 0.05 19.30 -12.89
N ILE A 488 0.92 18.97 -13.86
CA ILE A 488 2.24 18.38 -13.62
C ILE A 488 3.33 19.45 -13.43
N SER A 489 3.09 20.72 -13.78
CA SER A 489 4.14 21.76 -13.78
C SER A 489 3.93 22.91 -12.78
N THR A 490 2.72 23.20 -12.33
CA THR A 490 2.46 24.42 -11.54
C THR A 490 1.40 24.23 -10.47
N SER A 491 1.82 23.73 -9.30
CA SER A 491 1.15 24.04 -8.04
C SER A 491 2.16 23.99 -6.90
N GLN A 492 2.93 25.08 -6.74
CA GLN A 492 3.67 25.33 -5.51
C GLN A 492 2.74 26.04 -4.52
N PRO A 493 2.44 25.46 -3.35
CA PRO A 493 1.99 26.23 -2.21
C PRO A 493 3.16 27.10 -1.73
N GLN A 494 2.92 28.39 -1.45
CA GLN A 494 3.87 29.23 -0.74
C GLN A 494 4.14 28.61 0.64
N MET A 495 5.34 28.09 0.85
CA MET A 495 5.81 27.66 2.17
C MET A 495 6.66 28.75 2.82
N MET A 496 6.34 29.06 4.08
CA MET A 496 7.26 29.69 5.02
C MET A 496 8.49 28.79 5.17
N GLU A 497 9.67 29.35 4.89
CA GLU A 497 10.96 28.76 5.18
C GLU A 497 11.20 28.80 6.70
N ASP A 498 11.19 27.63 7.34
CA ASP A 498 11.89 27.43 8.61
C ASP A 498 12.89 26.30 8.42
N GLU A 499 14.17 26.64 8.59
CA GLU A 499 15.32 25.77 8.40
C GLU A 499 15.26 24.54 9.33
N CYS A 500 15.28 23.35 8.75
CA CYS A 500 15.41 22.10 9.48
C CYS A 500 16.90 21.75 9.67
N PRO A 501 17.41 21.58 10.90
CA PRO A 501 18.83 21.32 11.11
C PRO A 501 19.22 19.91 10.65
N SER A 502 20.35 19.83 9.95
CA SER A 502 20.97 18.61 9.44
C SER A 502 21.48 17.73 10.59
N ILE A 503 20.91 16.53 10.73
CA ILE A 503 21.42 15.52 11.68
C ILE A 503 22.54 14.74 11.00
N SER A 504 23.78 15.02 11.40
CA SER A 504 24.96 14.23 11.03
C SER A 504 24.89 12.83 11.65
N SER A 505 24.70 11.80 10.82
CA SER A 505 24.77 10.40 11.26
C SER A 505 26.19 9.86 11.14
N ASN A 506 26.99 9.98 12.21
CA ASN A 506 28.14 9.11 12.43
C ASN A 506 27.65 7.83 13.11
N ASN A 507 27.75 6.69 12.43
CA ASN A 507 27.58 5.37 13.02
C ASN A 507 28.91 4.60 12.90
N PRO A 508 29.50 4.07 13.98
CA PRO A 508 30.53 3.07 13.87
C PRO A 508 29.91 1.69 13.57
N SER A 509 30.54 0.97 12.65
CA SER A 509 30.25 -0.41 12.31
C SER A 509 30.83 -1.38 13.36
N ILE A 510 30.09 -2.47 13.61
CA ILE A 510 30.51 -3.88 13.75
C ILE A 510 29.59 -4.62 14.74
N GLY A 511 28.94 -5.69 14.24
CA GLY A 511 28.87 -6.96 14.96
C GLY A 511 27.67 -7.26 15.85
N HIS A 512 26.45 -7.27 15.32
CA HIS A 512 25.44 -8.31 15.63
C HIS A 512 24.28 -8.19 14.64
N GLU A 513 24.07 -9.23 13.83
CA GLU A 513 22.90 -9.31 12.96
C GLU A 513 21.63 -9.21 13.82
N SER A 514 20.75 -8.27 13.51
CA SER A 514 19.51 -8.07 14.25
C SER A 514 18.59 -9.30 14.10
N VAL A 515 17.70 -9.53 15.07
CA VAL A 515 16.66 -10.58 14.95
C VAL A 515 15.84 -10.40 13.68
N TRP A 516 15.66 -9.15 13.26
CA TRP A 516 15.00 -8.77 12.02
C TRP A 516 15.76 -9.21 10.77
N GLU A 517 17.06 -8.89 10.67
CA GLU A 517 17.90 -9.32 9.54
C GLU A 517 17.93 -10.85 9.42
N ARG A 518 18.02 -11.57 10.55
CA ARG A 518 17.91 -13.04 10.57
C ARG A 518 16.56 -13.56 10.06
N ARG A 519 15.47 -12.82 10.23
CA ARG A 519 14.16 -13.19 9.68
C ARG A 519 14.11 -12.95 8.18
N CYS A 520 14.59 -11.79 7.71
CA CYS A 520 14.70 -11.49 6.29
C CYS A 520 15.56 -12.53 5.57
N HIS A 521 16.75 -12.88 6.07
CA HIS A 521 17.59 -13.92 5.47
C HIS A 521 16.95 -15.30 5.47
N ARG A 522 16.22 -15.68 6.53
CA ARG A 522 15.47 -16.95 6.54
C ARG A 522 14.36 -16.97 5.50
N ALA A 523 13.60 -15.89 5.39
CA ALA A 523 12.59 -15.76 4.34
C ALA A 523 13.25 -15.82 2.95
N ALA A 524 14.36 -15.10 2.75
CA ALA A 524 15.15 -15.12 1.51
C ALA A 524 15.59 -16.52 1.10
N ALA A 525 16.11 -17.31 2.05
CA ALA A 525 16.58 -18.67 1.79
C ALA A 525 15.42 -19.58 1.34
N ILE A 526 14.25 -19.45 1.98
CA ILE A 526 13.05 -20.18 1.58
C ILE A 526 12.61 -19.74 0.18
N LEU A 527 12.59 -18.43 -0.09
CA LEU A 527 12.17 -17.88 -1.39
C LEU A 527 13.13 -18.27 -2.51
N ARG A 528 14.45 -18.25 -2.29
CA ARG A 528 15.45 -18.74 -3.26
C ARG A 528 15.21 -20.21 -3.58
N THR A 529 14.99 -21.04 -2.56
CA THR A 529 14.65 -22.46 -2.75
C THR A 529 13.38 -22.65 -3.59
N VAL A 530 12.36 -21.81 -3.37
CA VAL A 530 11.11 -21.85 -4.14
C VAL A 530 11.33 -21.38 -5.58
N LEU A 531 12.07 -20.29 -5.79
CA LEU A 531 12.41 -19.79 -7.13
C LEU A 531 13.19 -20.84 -7.91
N ASP A 532 14.23 -21.44 -7.32
CA ASP A 532 15.05 -22.48 -7.94
C ASP A 532 14.24 -23.73 -8.29
N LYS A 533 13.26 -24.10 -7.45
CA LYS A 533 12.35 -25.24 -7.71
C LYS A 533 11.25 -24.91 -8.72
N GLN A 534 10.79 -23.66 -8.81
CA GLN A 534 9.82 -23.22 -9.83
C GLN A 534 10.39 -23.38 -11.25
N PHE A 535 11.72 -23.29 -11.42
CA PHE A 535 12.39 -23.60 -12.69
C PHE A 535 12.46 -25.10 -13.01
N LEU A 536 12.17 -25.99 -12.06
CA LEU A 536 12.33 -27.44 -12.21
C LEU A 536 11.03 -28.23 -12.25
N LEU A 537 9.90 -27.69 -11.77
CA LEU A 537 8.64 -28.42 -11.69
C LEU A 537 7.43 -27.50 -11.91
N GLU A 538 6.87 -27.51 -13.12
CA GLU A 538 5.47 -27.14 -13.35
C GLU A 538 4.58 -28.19 -12.66
N GLY A 539 4.18 -27.96 -11.40
CA GLY A 539 3.03 -28.67 -10.82
C GLY A 539 3.11 -29.27 -9.40
N THR A 540 4.12 -29.00 -8.56
CA THR A 540 4.09 -29.48 -7.14
C THR A 540 4.57 -28.47 -6.09
N GLU A 541 3.94 -28.57 -4.89
CA GLU A 541 3.80 -27.66 -3.74
C GLU A 541 4.95 -26.65 -3.43
N PRO A 542 4.89 -25.42 -3.98
CA PRO A 542 5.68 -24.28 -3.51
C PRO A 542 5.03 -23.57 -2.31
N ASP A 543 3.82 -23.98 -1.95
CA ASP A 543 2.80 -23.06 -1.44
C ASP A 543 2.84 -22.83 0.08
N GLU A 544 3.11 -23.89 0.84
CA GLU A 544 3.32 -23.81 2.29
C GLU A 544 4.62 -23.05 2.60
N HIS A 545 5.69 -23.31 1.84
CA HIS A 545 6.97 -22.63 2.00
C HIS A 545 6.87 -21.14 1.68
N LEU A 546 6.15 -20.78 0.61
CA LEU A 546 5.95 -19.39 0.19
C LEU A 546 5.10 -18.61 1.20
N THR A 547 4.00 -19.22 1.65
CA THR A 547 3.17 -18.68 2.73
C THR A 547 3.99 -18.51 4.00
N ARG A 548 4.78 -19.51 4.40
CA ARG A 548 5.61 -19.47 5.61
C ARG A 548 6.66 -18.38 5.53
N ALA A 549 7.31 -18.19 4.38
CA ALA A 549 8.27 -17.10 4.17
C ALA A 549 7.60 -15.73 4.32
N LEU A 550 6.42 -15.52 3.72
CA LEU A 550 5.69 -14.27 3.82
C LEU A 550 5.08 -14.04 5.21
N CYS A 551 4.66 -15.08 5.92
CA CYS A 551 4.22 -14.98 7.31
C CYS A 551 5.37 -14.62 8.26
N ILE A 552 6.58 -15.17 8.05
CA ILE A 552 7.79 -14.77 8.82
C ILE A 552 8.04 -13.26 8.70
N LEU A 553 7.69 -12.68 7.55
CA LEU A 553 7.84 -11.26 7.24
C LEU A 553 6.69 -10.39 7.81
N GLN A 554 5.54 -10.96 8.12
CA GLN A 554 4.35 -10.22 8.56
C GLN A 554 4.15 -10.22 10.08
N TYR A 555 4.44 -11.34 10.77
CA TYR A 555 4.14 -11.50 12.20
C TYR A 555 5.27 -11.09 13.14
N GLY A 556 6.19 -10.24 12.68
CA GLY A 556 7.23 -9.68 13.52
C GLY A 556 6.75 -8.41 14.22
N THR A 557 6.00 -8.53 15.32
CA THR A 557 5.90 -7.41 16.25
C THR A 557 7.31 -7.08 16.75
N ALA A 558 7.63 -5.79 16.76
CA ALA A 558 8.76 -5.29 17.51
C ALA A 558 8.39 -5.45 18.99
N GLU A 559 9.14 -6.30 19.68
CA GLU A 559 8.89 -6.76 21.05
C GLU A 559 7.74 -7.79 21.13
N GLY A 560 8.02 -8.87 21.86
CA GLY A 560 7.26 -10.11 21.79
C GLY A 560 5.86 -9.93 22.35
N GLU A 561 4.86 -10.19 21.52
CA GLU A 561 3.56 -10.73 21.91
C GLU A 561 2.91 -11.24 20.61
N SER A 562 3.41 -12.40 20.14
CA SER A 562 2.64 -13.24 19.24
C SER A 562 1.50 -13.87 20.04
N MET A 563 0.45 -14.29 19.35
CA MET A 563 -0.65 -15.15 19.80
C MET A 563 -0.23 -16.47 20.52
N GLU A 564 1.07 -16.70 20.76
CA GLU A 564 1.58 -17.74 21.65
C GLU A 564 1.56 -17.34 23.15
N GLY A 565 1.43 -16.05 23.47
CA GLY A 565 1.30 -15.55 24.86
C GLY A 565 0.07 -16.08 25.59
N LEU A 566 -1.04 -16.31 24.88
CA LEU A 566 -2.26 -16.91 25.44
C LEU A 566 -2.15 -18.43 25.62
N ALA A 567 -1.25 -19.11 24.89
CA ALA A 567 -0.98 -20.54 25.08
C ALA A 567 0.02 -20.79 26.23
N TYR A 568 0.90 -19.84 26.53
CA TYR A 568 1.87 -19.94 27.62
C TYR A 568 1.21 -19.81 29.01
N GLN A 569 0.11 -19.07 29.13
CA GLN A 569 -0.65 -18.99 30.39
C GLN A 569 -1.40 -20.29 30.74
N ARG A 570 -1.60 -21.24 29.80
CA ARG A 570 -2.27 -22.53 30.06
C ARG A 570 -1.32 -23.69 30.42
N ARG A 571 0.00 -23.45 30.52
CA ARG A 571 0.98 -24.46 30.95
C ARG A 571 1.77 -24.05 32.19
N LYS A 572 1.10 -23.58 33.25
CA LYS A 572 1.58 -23.81 34.61
C LYS A 572 0.92 -25.08 35.14
N LYS A 573 1.57 -26.23 34.94
CA LYS A 573 1.40 -27.34 35.90
C LYS A 573 1.92 -26.81 37.24
N PRO A 574 1.18 -26.96 38.35
CA PRO A 574 1.73 -26.65 39.66
C PRO A 574 2.95 -27.55 39.88
N ARG A 575 4.11 -26.95 40.19
CA ARG A 575 5.20 -27.70 40.80
C ARG A 575 4.67 -28.15 42.16
N SER A 576 4.50 -29.46 42.34
CA SER A 576 4.38 -30.07 43.65
C SER A 576 5.61 -29.65 44.45
N ILE A 577 5.35 -29.00 45.57
CA ILE A 577 6.30 -28.94 46.68
C ILE A 577 6.16 -30.31 47.35
N ASP A 578 7.19 -31.12 47.22
CA ASP A 578 7.62 -32.15 48.17
C ASP A 578 9.13 -32.33 48.01
#